data_AF-A0A521KD35-F1
#
_entry.id   AF-A0A521KD35-F1
#
_cell.length_a   1.000
_cell.length_b   1.000
_cell.length_c   1.000
_cell.angle_alpha   90.00
_cell.angle_beta   90.00
_cell.angle_gamma   90.00
#
_symmetry.space_group_name_H-M   'P 1'
#
loop_
_entity.id
_entity.type
_entity.pdbx_description
1 polymer ?
#
loop_
_entity_poly.entity_id
_entity_poly.type
_entity_poly.pdbx_seq_one_letter_code
_entity_poly.pdbx_strand_id
1 'polypeptide(L)'
;MADLLPGFESAAEPRPRNWHNYDDYRLVHERQMDALVQRGVIVAENVEFREQYSSITQELERVRVIGRITLSSGALLDVDKWLGVRDHNGRPEVIADVYAYHAWVVEPDGTELPIFRYDNSDDDDLASLHRHRYYTDGTQRERTEAVPHDRMPYLSEVIEEADRLGYIR
;
A
#
# COMPACT_ATOMS: atom_id res chain seq x y z
N MET A 1 13.19 -10.04 -26.56
CA MET A 1 14.04 -9.57 -25.45
C MET A 1 13.12 -8.83 -24.50
N ALA A 2 13.04 -9.23 -23.24
CA ALA A 2 12.20 -8.55 -22.26
C ALA A 2 12.98 -7.34 -21.74
N ASP A 3 12.50 -6.13 -22.03
CA ASP A 3 13.12 -4.91 -21.55
C ASP A 3 12.88 -4.72 -20.05
N LEU A 4 13.94 -4.32 -19.34
CA LEU A 4 13.91 -4.11 -17.90
C LEU A 4 13.31 -2.74 -17.60
N LEU A 5 12.24 -2.69 -16.81
CA LEU A 5 11.81 -1.43 -16.18
C LEU A 5 12.93 -0.92 -15.25
N PRO A 6 13.32 0.37 -15.34
CA PRO A 6 14.41 0.91 -14.53
C PRO A 6 14.06 0.85 -13.04
N GLY A 7 14.97 0.31 -12.23
CA GLY A 7 14.85 0.33 -10.78
C GLY A 7 15.26 1.69 -10.23
N PHE A 8 14.43 2.26 -9.34
CA PHE A 8 14.81 3.44 -8.57
C PHE A 8 14.90 3.09 -7.08
N GLU A 9 16.02 3.46 -6.47
CA GLU A 9 16.18 3.58 -5.03
C GLU A 9 15.68 4.98 -4.63
N SER A 10 14.52 5.06 -3.99
CA SER A 10 14.09 6.30 -3.34
C SER A 10 14.89 6.45 -2.04
N ALA A 11 15.78 7.44 -1.98
CA ALA A 11 16.60 7.76 -0.80
C ALA A 11 15.86 8.69 0.17
N ALA A 12 14.59 8.41 0.48
CA ALA A 12 13.92 9.06 1.61
C ALA A 12 14.50 8.49 2.92
N GLU A 13 14.84 9.35 3.87
CA GLU A 13 15.29 8.87 5.19
C GLU A 13 14.21 8.01 5.84
N PRO A 14 14.56 6.82 6.38
CA PRO A 14 13.61 5.93 7.04
C PRO A 14 12.95 6.67 8.20
N ARG A 15 11.62 6.81 8.16
CA ARG A 15 10.85 7.41 9.24
C ARG A 15 10.42 6.30 10.19
N PRO A 16 10.76 6.37 11.49
CA PRO A 16 10.39 5.31 12.43
C PRO A 16 8.87 5.17 12.48
N ARG A 17 8.40 3.95 12.26
CA ARG A 17 6.99 3.62 12.42
C ARG A 17 6.66 3.61 13.90
N ASN A 18 5.80 4.54 14.29
CA ASN A 18 5.36 4.72 15.65
C ASN A 18 3.84 4.53 15.73
N TRP A 19 3.36 4.46 16.96
CA TRP A 19 1.95 4.59 17.25
C TRP A 19 1.49 6.01 16.94
N HIS A 20 0.36 6.14 16.27
CA HIS A 20 -0.26 7.40 15.90
C HIS A 20 -1.67 7.46 16.44
N ASN A 21 -2.13 8.61 16.93
CA ASN A 21 -3.54 8.79 17.23
C ASN A 21 -4.38 8.44 15.99
N TYR A 22 -5.46 7.67 16.19
CA TYR A 22 -6.24 7.14 15.07
C TYR A 22 -6.91 8.24 14.22
N ASP A 23 -7.47 9.26 14.85
CA ASP A 23 -8.14 10.37 14.15
C ASP A 23 -7.12 11.18 13.34
N ASP A 24 -5.96 11.47 13.93
CA ASP A 24 -4.86 12.13 13.23
C ASP A 24 -4.35 11.29 12.05
N TYR A 25 -4.24 9.97 12.23
CA TYR A 25 -3.84 9.06 11.16
C TYR A 25 -4.83 9.10 9.99
N ARG A 26 -6.14 9.05 10.27
CA ARG A 26 -7.20 9.17 9.24
C ARG A 26 -7.11 10.50 8.51
N LEU A 27 -6.99 11.61 9.26
CA LEU A 27 -6.91 12.95 8.67
C LEU A 27 -5.67 13.11 7.78
N VAL A 28 -4.51 12.59 8.20
CA VAL A 28 -3.29 12.61 7.37
C VAL A 28 -3.47 11.76 6.12
N HIS A 29 -4.08 10.58 6.24
CA HIS A 29 -4.37 9.71 5.11
C HIS A 29 -5.29 10.40 4.10
N GLU A 30 -6.42 10.94 4.55
CA GLU A 30 -7.39 11.68 3.71
C GLU A 30 -6.70 12.84 2.98
N ARG A 31 -5.91 13.66 3.70
CA ARG A 31 -5.16 14.77 3.08
C ARG A 31 -4.15 14.31 2.02
N GLN A 32 -3.49 13.17 2.23
CA GLN A 32 -2.55 12.63 1.25
C GLN A 32 -3.28 12.13 0.00
N MET A 33 -4.41 11.44 0.17
CA MET A 33 -5.26 10.99 -0.93
C MET A 33 -5.81 12.19 -1.72
N ASP A 34 -6.35 13.20 -1.04
CA ASP A 34 -6.84 14.44 -1.64
C ASP A 34 -5.75 15.15 -2.44
N ALA A 35 -4.53 15.24 -1.90
CA ALA A 35 -3.41 15.86 -2.61
C ALA A 35 -3.05 15.12 -3.90
N LEU A 36 -3.12 13.78 -3.92
CA LEU A 36 -2.86 12.97 -5.11
C LEU A 36 -4.00 13.08 -6.14
N VAL A 37 -5.26 13.18 -5.68
CA VAL A 37 -6.42 13.49 -6.55
C VAL A 37 -6.27 14.87 -7.16
N GLN A 38 -5.94 15.91 -6.37
CA GLN A 38 -5.75 17.28 -6.86
C GLN A 38 -4.60 17.40 -7.88
N ARG A 39 -3.56 16.58 -7.72
CA ARG A 39 -2.45 16.48 -8.69
C ARG A 39 -2.81 15.70 -9.95
N GLY A 40 -3.96 15.05 -9.98
CA GLY A 40 -4.42 14.23 -11.10
C GLY A 40 -3.76 12.85 -11.18
N VAL A 41 -3.08 12.39 -10.12
CA VAL A 41 -2.47 11.05 -10.06
C VAL A 41 -3.53 9.97 -9.84
N ILE A 42 -4.51 10.27 -8.97
CA ILE A 42 -5.65 9.39 -8.69
C ILE A 42 -6.85 9.86 -9.51
N VAL A 43 -7.44 8.95 -10.27
CA VAL A 43 -8.67 9.18 -11.07
C VAL A 43 -9.91 8.78 -10.28
N ALA A 44 -9.85 7.66 -9.56
CA ALA A 44 -10.91 7.19 -8.69
C ALA A 44 -10.31 6.40 -7.53
N GLU A 45 -10.95 6.45 -6.37
CA GLU A 45 -10.58 5.65 -5.21
C GLU A 45 -11.84 5.19 -4.48
N ASN A 46 -11.76 4.01 -3.88
CA ASN A 46 -12.80 3.48 -2.98
C ASN A 46 -12.15 2.86 -1.73
N VAL A 47 -11.17 3.55 -1.14
CA VAL A 47 -10.46 3.09 0.05
C VAL A 47 -11.28 3.40 1.29
N GLU A 48 -11.54 2.36 2.08
CA GLU A 48 -12.36 2.42 3.28
C GLU A 48 -11.56 2.04 4.52
N PHE A 49 -11.90 2.69 5.64
CA PHE A 49 -11.49 2.28 6.97
C PHE A 49 -12.58 1.41 7.58
N ARG A 50 -12.27 0.13 7.82
CA ARG A 50 -13.16 -0.82 8.48
C ARG A 50 -12.66 -1.09 9.88
N GLU A 51 -13.38 -0.53 10.83
CA GLU A 51 -13.12 -0.66 12.27
C GLU A 51 -13.63 -2.01 12.78
N GLN A 52 -12.83 -2.70 13.59
CA GLN A 52 -13.20 -3.93 14.28
C GLN A 52 -13.22 -3.69 15.78
N TYR A 53 -14.39 -3.87 16.38
CA TYR A 53 -14.61 -3.65 17.81
C TYR A 53 -14.74 -4.97 18.56
N SER A 54 -14.21 -4.99 19.78
CA SER A 54 -14.42 -6.10 20.71
C SER A 54 -15.90 -6.28 20.99
N SER A 55 -16.42 -7.49 20.79
CA SER A 55 -17.81 -7.80 21.15
C SER A 55 -18.07 -7.69 22.66
N ILE A 56 -17.03 -7.77 23.50
CA ILE A 56 -17.13 -7.75 24.95
C ILE A 56 -16.91 -6.33 25.50
N THR A 57 -15.77 -5.71 25.18
CA THR A 57 -15.41 -4.39 25.75
C THR A 57 -15.96 -3.22 24.95
N GLN A 58 -16.44 -3.46 23.71
CA GLN A 58 -16.81 -2.42 22.74
C GLN A 58 -15.64 -1.46 22.40
N GLU A 59 -14.41 -1.86 22.70
CA GLU A 59 -13.20 -1.11 22.35
C GLU A 59 -12.74 -1.45 20.94
N LEU A 60 -12.07 -0.51 20.28
CA LEU A 60 -11.49 -0.71 18.95
C LEU A 60 -10.27 -1.65 19.06
N GLU A 61 -10.32 -2.81 18.42
CA GLU A 61 -9.26 -3.82 18.47
C GLU A 61 -8.34 -3.76 17.24
N ARG A 62 -8.93 -3.55 16.06
CA ARG A 62 -8.18 -3.48 14.79
C ARG A 62 -8.86 -2.54 13.80
N VAL A 63 -8.09 -2.06 12.84
CA VAL A 63 -8.60 -1.30 11.70
C VAL A 63 -8.04 -1.88 10.42
N ARG A 64 -8.89 -2.16 9.44
CA ARG A 64 -8.49 -2.54 8.09
C ARG A 64 -8.68 -1.36 7.15
N VAL A 65 -7.64 -0.97 6.45
CA VAL A 65 -7.70 -0.01 5.35
C VAL A 65 -7.72 -0.81 4.06
N ILE A 66 -8.86 -0.83 3.36
CA ILE A 66 -9.08 -1.69 2.20
C ILE A 66 -9.78 -0.94 1.07
N GLY A 67 -9.35 -1.19 -0.17
CA GLY A 67 -10.02 -0.69 -1.36
C GLY A 67 -9.16 -0.80 -2.60
N ARG A 68 -9.58 -0.10 -3.65
CA ARG A 68 -8.92 -0.02 -4.95
C ARG A 68 -8.73 1.44 -5.34
N ILE A 69 -7.61 1.72 -5.99
CA ILE A 69 -7.30 3.04 -6.52
C ILE A 69 -7.06 2.89 -8.02
N THR A 70 -7.75 3.70 -8.81
CA THR A 70 -7.54 3.84 -10.26
C THR A 70 -6.65 5.05 -10.50
N LEU A 71 -5.56 4.83 -11.22
CA LEU A 71 -4.51 5.81 -11.45
C LEU A 71 -4.60 6.43 -12.84
N SER A 72 -3.93 7.57 -13.02
CA SER A 72 -3.96 8.35 -14.25
C SER A 72 -3.28 7.66 -15.43
N SER A 73 -2.35 6.74 -15.15
CA SER A 73 -1.76 5.84 -16.14
C SER A 73 -2.69 4.70 -16.58
N GLY A 74 -3.87 4.54 -15.97
CA GLY A 74 -4.75 3.39 -16.18
C GLY A 74 -4.39 2.19 -15.30
N ALA A 75 -3.32 2.26 -14.52
CA ALA A 75 -3.00 1.25 -13.52
C ALA A 75 -4.06 1.20 -12.40
N LEU A 76 -4.26 0.00 -11.86
CA LEU A 76 -5.08 -0.28 -10.70
C LEU A 76 -4.17 -0.68 -9.53
N LEU A 77 -4.50 -0.21 -8.34
CA LEU A 77 -3.81 -0.56 -7.10
C LEU A 77 -4.83 -1.03 -6.07
N ASP A 78 -4.80 -2.32 -5.73
CA ASP A 78 -5.51 -2.83 -4.55
C ASP A 78 -4.70 -2.53 -3.29
N VAL A 79 -5.42 -2.07 -2.28
CA VAL A 79 -4.93 -1.73 -0.96
C VAL A 79 -5.61 -2.66 0.03
N ASP A 80 -4.82 -3.42 0.78
CA ASP A 80 -5.28 -4.14 1.96
C ASP A 80 -4.22 -4.01 3.05
N LYS A 81 -4.58 -3.34 4.14
CA LYS A 81 -3.65 -2.99 5.21
C LYS A 81 -4.33 -3.15 6.53
N TRP A 82 -3.66 -3.79 7.49
CA TRP A 82 -4.12 -3.85 8.87
C TRP A 82 -3.36 -2.88 9.75
N LEU A 83 -4.08 -2.32 10.71
CA LEU A 83 -3.57 -1.52 11.80
C LEU A 83 -3.88 -2.23 13.11
N GLY A 84 -2.83 -2.50 13.89
CA GLY A 84 -2.96 -2.81 15.30
C GLY A 84 -3.40 -1.57 16.07
N VAL A 85 -4.27 -1.76 17.06
CA VAL A 85 -4.83 -0.68 17.88
C VAL A 85 -4.41 -0.88 19.34
N ARG A 86 -4.13 0.21 20.04
CA ARG A 86 -3.99 0.23 21.51
C ARG A 86 -4.72 1.43 22.10
N ASP A 87 -5.13 1.34 23.35
CA ASP A 87 -5.54 2.52 24.11
C ASP A 87 -4.31 3.25 24.66
N HIS A 88 -4.27 4.57 24.47
CA HIS A 88 -3.32 5.46 25.12
C HIS A 88 -4.05 6.66 25.74
N ASN A 89 -4.29 6.59 27.05
CA ASN A 89 -5.02 7.61 27.82
C ASN A 89 -6.46 7.83 27.32
N GLY A 90 -7.19 6.75 27.04
CA GLY A 90 -8.59 6.82 26.58
C GLY A 90 -8.73 7.26 25.12
N ARG A 91 -7.66 7.16 24.33
CA ARG A 91 -7.65 7.46 22.90
C ARG A 91 -7.02 6.30 22.14
N PRO A 92 -7.64 5.84 21.03
CA PRO A 92 -7.04 4.81 20.20
C PRO A 92 -5.82 5.36 19.48
N GLU A 93 -4.72 4.62 19.59
CA GLU A 93 -3.56 4.77 18.73
C GLU A 93 -3.45 3.55 17.81
N VAL A 94 -2.96 3.80 16.59
CA VAL A 94 -2.78 2.78 15.56
C VAL A 94 -1.33 2.68 15.13
N ILE A 95 -0.90 1.45 14.83
CA ILE A 95 0.33 1.17 14.12
C ILE A 95 0.03 0.14 13.05
N ALA A 96 0.65 0.29 11.90
CA ALA A 96 0.35 -0.55 10.76
C ALA A 96 1.26 -1.78 10.74
N ASP A 97 0.66 -2.98 10.77
CA ASP A 97 1.32 -4.26 11.04
C ASP A 97 1.28 -5.23 9.85
N VAL A 98 0.22 -5.23 9.04
CA VAL A 98 0.09 -6.07 7.84
C VAL A 98 -0.19 -5.22 6.60
N TYR A 99 0.44 -5.60 5.50
CA TYR A 99 0.39 -4.91 4.21
C TYR A 99 0.18 -5.93 3.12
N ALA A 100 -0.69 -5.59 2.18
CA ALA A 100 -0.89 -6.28 0.92
C ALA A 100 -1.33 -5.22 -0.10
N TYR A 101 -0.36 -4.71 -0.86
CA TYR A 101 -0.59 -3.79 -1.97
C TYR A 101 -0.29 -4.51 -3.27
N HIS A 102 -1.19 -4.44 -4.24
CA HIS A 102 -1.00 -5.09 -5.52
C HIS A 102 -1.35 -4.13 -6.64
N ALA A 103 -0.39 -3.85 -7.51
CA ALA A 103 -0.55 -2.97 -8.66
C ALA A 103 -0.56 -3.78 -9.95
N TRP A 104 -1.47 -3.47 -10.87
CA TRP A 104 -1.54 -4.07 -12.21
C TRP A 104 -2.14 -3.12 -13.23
N VAL A 105 -2.08 -3.50 -14.50
CA VAL A 105 -2.78 -2.83 -15.61
C VAL A 105 -3.72 -3.81 -16.29
N VAL A 106 -4.72 -3.29 -16.99
CA VAL A 106 -5.64 -4.07 -17.81
C VAL A 106 -5.38 -3.73 -19.28
N GLU A 107 -4.95 -4.72 -20.04
CA GLU A 107 -4.72 -4.59 -21.49
C GLU A 107 -6.04 -4.40 -22.26
N PRO A 108 -6.01 -3.92 -23.52
CA PRO A 108 -7.22 -3.74 -24.33
C PRO A 108 -8.04 -5.00 -24.56
N ASP A 109 -7.41 -6.19 -24.46
CA ASP A 109 -8.08 -7.48 -24.56
C ASP A 109 -8.67 -7.97 -23.23
N GLY A 110 -8.54 -7.18 -22.15
CA GLY A 110 -9.01 -7.48 -20.81
C GLY A 110 -8.01 -8.26 -19.95
N THR A 111 -6.81 -8.56 -20.45
CA THR A 111 -5.79 -9.27 -19.67
C THR A 111 -5.25 -8.40 -18.54
N GLU A 112 -5.29 -8.90 -17.32
CA GLU A 112 -4.66 -8.23 -16.17
C GLU A 112 -3.19 -8.61 -16.08
N LEU A 113 -2.31 -7.61 -16.15
CA LEU A 113 -0.87 -7.83 -16.03
C LEU A 113 -0.36 -7.21 -14.73
N PRO A 114 0.17 -8.00 -13.77
CA PRO A 114 0.68 -7.48 -12.50
C PRO A 114 1.94 -6.64 -12.72
N ILE A 115 2.09 -5.50 -12.06
CA ILE A 115 3.28 -4.63 -12.12
C ILE A 115 4.21 -4.96 -10.95
N PHE A 116 3.69 -4.84 -9.72
CA PHE A 116 4.37 -5.19 -8.49
C PHE A 116 3.36 -5.57 -7.41
N ARG A 117 3.84 -6.28 -6.39
CA ARG A 117 3.10 -6.53 -5.15
C ARG A 117 4.01 -6.25 -3.96
N TYR A 118 3.47 -5.63 -2.93
CA TYR A 118 4.10 -5.50 -1.62
C TYR A 118 3.26 -6.30 -0.64
N ASP A 119 3.84 -7.26 0.07
CA ASP A 119 3.16 -7.90 1.19
C ASP A 119 4.12 -8.36 2.27
N ASN A 120 3.60 -8.57 3.47
CA ASN A 120 4.31 -9.25 4.56
C ASN A 120 3.49 -10.42 5.11
N SER A 121 2.67 -11.05 4.25
CA SER A 121 1.76 -12.14 4.62
C SER A 121 2.34 -13.53 4.39
N ASP A 122 3.35 -13.65 3.52
CA ASP A 122 3.74 -14.93 2.92
C ASP A 122 4.90 -15.63 3.64
N ASP A 123 5.53 -15.01 4.65
CA ASP A 123 6.61 -15.61 5.45
C ASP A 123 6.32 -15.57 6.96
N ASP A 124 6.87 -16.52 7.72
CA ASP A 124 6.78 -16.64 9.19
C ASP A 124 7.32 -15.39 9.96
N ASP A 125 7.77 -14.36 9.24
CA ASP A 125 8.32 -13.12 9.75
C ASP A 125 7.52 -11.90 9.25
N LEU A 126 6.51 -11.49 10.03
CA LEU A 126 5.77 -10.24 9.81
C LEU A 126 6.67 -8.99 9.83
N ALA A 127 7.93 -9.11 10.25
CA ALA A 127 8.87 -8.00 10.32
C ALA A 127 9.50 -7.60 8.98
N SER A 128 9.36 -8.41 7.92
CA SER A 128 9.85 -8.06 6.57
C SER A 128 8.71 -7.90 5.56
N LEU A 129 8.69 -6.75 4.89
CA LEU A 129 7.86 -6.56 3.71
C LEU A 129 8.60 -7.08 2.49
N HIS A 130 7.92 -7.82 1.65
CA HIS A 130 8.43 -8.40 0.42
C HIS A 130 7.90 -7.59 -0.75
N ARG A 131 8.82 -7.11 -1.60
CA ARG A 131 8.47 -6.49 -2.88
C ARG A 131 8.65 -7.51 -3.99
N HIS A 132 7.55 -7.90 -4.61
CA HIS A 132 7.47 -8.71 -5.80
C HIS A 132 7.44 -7.79 -7.02
N ARG A 133 8.27 -8.10 -8.02
CA ARG A 133 8.25 -7.39 -9.31
C ARG A 133 7.92 -8.38 -10.42
N TYR A 134 7.24 -7.92 -11.45
CA TYR A 134 6.83 -8.74 -12.57
C TYR A 134 7.46 -8.24 -13.87
N TYR A 135 7.69 -9.15 -14.81
CA TYR A 135 8.04 -8.82 -16.19
C TYR A 135 6.82 -8.32 -16.96
N THR A 136 7.02 -7.78 -18.17
CA THR A 136 5.92 -7.25 -18.98
C THR A 136 4.90 -8.30 -19.38
N ASP A 137 5.28 -9.57 -19.44
CA ASP A 137 4.39 -10.71 -19.70
C ASP A 137 3.63 -11.21 -18.46
N GLY A 138 3.76 -10.52 -17.32
CA GLY A 138 3.11 -10.88 -16.06
C GLY A 138 3.83 -11.97 -15.27
N THR A 139 4.96 -12.51 -15.75
CA THR A 139 5.73 -13.49 -14.99
C THR A 139 6.47 -12.81 -13.83
N GLN A 140 6.44 -13.42 -12.64
CA GLN A 140 7.14 -12.86 -11.48
C GLN A 140 8.66 -12.98 -11.66
N ARG A 141 9.41 -11.95 -11.28
CA ARG A 141 10.87 -12.02 -11.17
C ARG A 141 11.25 -12.94 -10.01
N GLU A 142 12.24 -13.81 -10.21
CA GLU A 142 12.70 -14.76 -9.19
C GLU A 142 13.15 -14.08 -7.87
N ARG A 143 13.60 -12.82 -7.94
CA ARG A 143 14.11 -12.10 -6.78
C ARG A 143 13.05 -11.20 -6.17
N THR A 144 12.48 -11.66 -5.05
CA THR A 144 11.77 -10.80 -4.10
C THR A 144 12.76 -9.95 -3.33
N GLU A 145 12.45 -8.67 -3.14
CA GLU A 145 13.30 -7.73 -2.43
C GLU A 145 12.74 -7.53 -1.01
N ALA A 146 13.51 -7.92 0.00
CA ALA A 146 13.15 -7.67 1.39
C ALA A 146 13.29 -6.18 1.69
N VAL A 147 12.20 -5.57 2.15
CA VAL A 147 12.11 -4.18 2.57
C VAL A 147 12.04 -4.18 4.10
N PRO A 148 13.10 -3.69 4.77
CA PRO A 148 13.09 -3.54 6.22
C PRO A 148 11.89 -2.74 6.72
N HIS A 149 11.35 -3.10 7.89
CA HIS A 149 10.15 -2.47 8.45
C HIS A 149 10.23 -0.93 8.55
N ASP A 150 11.42 -0.39 8.87
CA ASP A 150 11.69 1.05 8.98
C ASP A 150 11.81 1.77 7.62
N ARG A 151 11.89 1.00 6.53
CA ARG A 151 11.95 1.49 5.13
C ARG A 151 10.69 1.16 4.33
N MET A 152 9.66 0.62 4.97
CA MET A 152 8.44 0.27 4.28
C MET A 152 7.73 1.53 3.76
N PRO A 153 7.40 1.58 2.45
CA PRO A 153 6.87 2.78 1.83
C PRO A 153 5.52 3.18 2.42
N TYR A 154 5.24 4.48 2.41
CA TYR A 154 3.90 4.99 2.63
C TYR A 154 3.00 4.64 1.43
N LEU A 155 1.69 4.57 1.66
CA LEU A 155 0.73 4.31 0.59
C LEU A 155 0.85 5.34 -0.55
N SER A 156 1.11 6.61 -0.24
CA SER A 156 1.35 7.64 -1.24
C SER A 156 2.53 7.34 -2.16
N GLU A 157 3.61 6.77 -1.63
CA GLU A 157 4.80 6.39 -2.41
C GLU A 157 4.50 5.18 -3.30
N VAL A 158 3.70 4.23 -2.80
CA VAL A 158 3.22 3.07 -3.56
C VAL A 158 2.30 3.50 -4.70
N ILE A 159 1.40 4.46 -4.45
CA ILE A 159 0.51 5.04 -5.47
C ILE A 159 1.34 5.70 -6.58
N GLU A 160 2.29 6.57 -6.23
CA GLU A 160 3.14 7.24 -7.22
C GLU A 160 4.04 6.27 -7.98
N GLU A 161 4.48 5.18 -7.35
CA GLU A 161 5.19 4.10 -8.02
C GLU A 161 4.30 3.38 -9.04
N ALA A 162 3.09 2.99 -8.65
CA ALA A 162 2.13 2.32 -9.52
C ALA A 162 1.74 3.19 -10.72
N ASP A 163 1.45 4.47 -10.49
CA ASP A 163 1.07 5.41 -11.55
C ASP A 163 2.20 5.54 -12.58
N ARG A 164 3.42 5.77 -12.10
CA ARG A 164 4.61 5.89 -12.95
C ARG A 164 4.87 4.64 -13.78
N LEU A 165 4.84 3.46 -13.15
CA LEU A 165 5.13 2.20 -13.84
C LEU A 165 4.03 1.80 -14.83
N GLY A 166 2.79 2.24 -14.60
CA GLY A 166 1.70 2.08 -15.55
C GLY A 166 1.95 2.74 -16.91
N TYR A 167 2.77 3.82 -16.97
CA TYR A 167 3.13 4.48 -18.24
C TYR A 167 4.24 3.81 -19.03
N ILE A 168 5.07 2.97 -18.38
CA ILE A 168 6.27 2.38 -19.01
C ILE A 168 5.94 0.99 -19.60
N ARG A 169 4.73 0.48 -19.33
CA ARG A 169 4.27 -0.78 -19.91
C ARG A 169 3.72 -0.61 -21.32
#